data_AF-A0A350G2P0-F1
#
_entry.id   AF-A0A350G2P0-F1
#
_cell.length_a   1.000
_cell.length_b   1.000
_cell.length_c   1.000
_cell.angle_alpha   90.00
_cell.angle_beta   90.00
_cell.angle_gamma   90.00
#
_symmetry.space_group_name_H-M   'P 1'
#
loop_
_entity.id
_entity.type
_entity.pdbx_description
1 polymer ?
#
loop_
_entity_poly.entity_id
_entity_poly.type
_entity_poly.pdbx_seq_one_letter_code
_entity_poly.pdbx_strand_id
1 'polypeptide(L)'
;MSIELISTVVGLILTLMVFSYLIGDNPLFRFAVYIFIGSASGYAAAVVWHYVLTPKLIEPLTDPSQLLLLIVPLILSITLLAKLSPRLSWVGNFAMAVLVGVGAATAIGGALIGTLIPQAEASMNAFNLGAASNNVDAIYRMIESSVMLAGTVLTLVYFQFGAKHTTGGSTRRNAVIEFLAWLGRIFIAITLGVLFAGVYMAALTAMIERLSSVVNFLKSLLGL
;
A
#
# COMPACT_ATOMS: atom_id res chain seq x y z
N MET A 1 1.26 25.75 -24.71
CA MET A 1 2.46 26.59 -24.55
C MET A 1 2.56 27.32 -23.19
N SER A 2 1.55 28.08 -22.73
CA SER A 2 1.66 28.78 -21.42
C SER A 2 1.57 27.86 -20.20
N ILE A 3 0.63 26.91 -20.17
CA ILE A 3 0.42 26.01 -19.01
C ILE A 3 1.59 25.06 -18.78
N GLU A 4 2.17 24.50 -19.85
CA GLU A 4 3.32 23.59 -19.77
C GLU A 4 4.56 24.30 -19.23
N LEU A 5 4.78 25.55 -19.64
CA LEU A 5 5.90 26.34 -19.13
C LEU A 5 5.70 26.66 -17.65
N ILE A 6 4.49 27.07 -17.25
CA ILE A 6 4.15 27.33 -15.84
C ILE A 6 4.32 26.05 -15.00
N SER A 7 3.79 24.91 -15.44
CA SER A 7 3.90 23.66 -14.70
C SER A 7 5.35 23.17 -14.60
N THR A 8 6.15 23.38 -15.65
CA THR A 8 7.57 23.04 -15.65
C THR A 8 8.37 23.93 -14.68
N VAL A 9 8.11 25.24 -14.68
CA VAL A 9 8.77 26.19 -13.76
C VAL A 9 8.38 25.90 -12.31
N VAL A 10 7.09 25.70 -12.03
CA VAL A 10 6.61 25.32 -10.69
C VAL A 10 7.22 23.99 -10.26
N GLY A 11 7.24 23.00 -11.15
CA GLY A 11 7.87 21.70 -10.91
C GLY A 11 9.36 21.81 -10.61
N LEU A 12 10.09 22.66 -11.33
CA LEU A 12 11.51 22.93 -11.08
C LEU A 12 11.73 23.56 -9.70
N ILE A 13 10.96 24.60 -9.35
CA ILE A 13 11.06 25.28 -8.06
C ILE A 13 10.81 24.28 -6.93
N LEU A 14 9.71 23.52 -7.00
CA LEU A 14 9.38 22.52 -5.98
C LEU A 14 10.45 21.42 -5.89
N THR A 15 11.00 20.97 -7.02
CA THR A 15 12.08 19.97 -7.04
C THR A 15 13.33 20.50 -6.33
N LEU A 16 13.75 21.74 -6.60
CA LEU A 16 14.88 22.37 -5.92
C LEU A 16 14.63 22.54 -4.42
N MET A 17 13.42 22.95 -4.03
CA MET A 17 13.05 23.08 -2.62
C MET A 17 13.13 21.74 -1.88
N VAL A 18 12.68 20.65 -2.52
CA VAL A 18 12.79 19.29 -1.95
C VAL A 18 14.25 18.85 -1.87
N PHE A 19 15.04 19.05 -2.93
CA PHE A 19 16.47 18.69 -2.97
C PHE A 19 17.32 19.49 -1.99
N SER A 20 16.88 20.69 -1.58
CA SER A 20 17.56 21.47 -0.53
C SER A 20 17.75 20.66 0.76
N TYR A 21 16.92 19.64 1.02
CA TYR A 21 17.10 18.71 2.14
C TYR A 21 18.49 18.03 2.18
N LEU A 22 19.14 17.83 1.03
CA LEU A 22 20.50 17.27 0.95
C LEU A 22 21.53 18.13 1.71
N ILE A 23 21.27 19.44 1.85
CA ILE A 23 22.12 20.41 2.53
C ILE A 23 21.72 20.53 4.03
N GLY A 24 20.66 19.84 4.45
CA GLY A 24 20.10 19.86 5.80
C GLY A 24 18.64 20.33 5.85
N ASP A 25 18.06 20.33 7.05
CA ASP A 25 16.69 20.78 7.30
C ASP A 25 16.60 22.32 7.22
N ASN A 26 16.04 22.81 6.12
CA ASN A 26 15.98 24.24 5.78
C ASN A 26 14.51 24.67 5.59
N PRO A 27 14.20 25.98 5.68
CA PRO A 27 12.83 26.47 5.56
C PRO A 27 12.19 26.21 4.19
N LEU A 28 13.00 26.16 3.11
CA LEU A 28 12.49 25.90 1.76
C LEU A 28 11.94 24.47 1.64
N PHE A 29 12.68 23.49 2.15
CA PHE A 29 12.25 22.10 2.21
C PHE A 29 10.96 21.95 3.02
N ARG A 30 10.90 22.54 4.22
CA ARG A 30 9.70 22.49 5.07
C ARG A 30 8.49 23.10 4.37
N PHE A 31 8.66 24.22 3.67
CA PHE A 31 7.58 24.85 2.92
C PHE A 31 7.06 23.94 1.80
N ALA A 32 7.94 23.31 1.02
CA ALA A 32 7.53 22.36 -0.01
C ALA A 32 6.76 21.17 0.59
N VAL A 33 7.20 20.64 1.73
CA VAL A 33 6.51 19.56 2.45
C VAL A 33 5.13 20.02 2.96
N TYR A 34 5.00 21.23 3.50
CA TYR A 34 3.70 21.75 3.94
C TYR A 34 2.73 21.96 2.78
N ILE A 35 3.20 22.48 1.64
CA ILE A 35 2.38 22.54 0.41
C ILE A 35 1.94 21.14 0.01
N PHE A 36 2.85 20.18 -0.01
CA PHE A 36 2.53 18.81 -0.40
C PHE A 36 1.46 18.19 0.51
N ILE A 37 1.65 18.24 1.83
CA ILE A 37 0.68 17.74 2.82
C ILE A 37 -0.66 18.49 2.70
N GLY A 38 -0.62 19.81 2.55
CA GLY A 38 -1.80 20.65 2.34
C GLY A 38 -2.58 20.22 1.09
N SER A 39 -1.90 20.04 -0.04
CA SER A 39 -2.52 19.59 -1.28
C SER A 39 -3.09 18.18 -1.19
N ALA A 40 -2.37 17.24 -0.55
CA ALA A 40 -2.82 15.87 -0.36
C ALA A 40 -4.06 15.80 0.53
N SER A 41 -4.07 16.55 1.65
CA SER A 41 -5.22 16.63 2.54
C SER A 41 -6.41 17.33 1.90
N GLY A 42 -6.19 18.40 1.12
CA GLY A 42 -7.23 19.09 0.37
C GLY A 42 -7.87 18.22 -0.71
N TYR A 43 -7.04 17.47 -1.45
CA TYR A 43 -7.54 16.48 -2.40
C TYR A 43 -8.36 15.38 -1.71
N ALA A 44 -7.86 14.83 -0.60
CA ALA A 44 -8.60 13.86 0.19
C ALA A 44 -9.95 14.41 0.68
N ALA A 45 -9.99 15.66 1.15
CA ALA A 45 -11.23 16.33 1.55
C ALA A 45 -12.20 16.49 0.37
N ALA A 46 -11.71 16.89 -0.81
CA ALA A 46 -12.52 17.00 -2.02
C ALA A 46 -13.08 15.63 -2.47
N VAL A 47 -12.27 14.57 -2.40
CA VAL A 47 -12.70 13.20 -2.69
C VAL A 47 -13.79 12.76 -1.72
N VAL A 48 -13.60 12.98 -0.42
CA VAL A 48 -14.63 12.65 0.59
C VAL A 48 -15.91 13.45 0.35
N TRP A 49 -15.79 14.74 0.03
CA TRP A 49 -16.94 15.57 -0.29
C TRP A 49 -17.73 15.01 -1.46
N HIS A 50 -17.07 14.80 -2.61
CA HIS A 50 -17.73 14.45 -3.85
C HIS A 50 -18.16 12.99 -3.94
N TYR A 51 -17.36 12.05 -3.43
CA TYR A 51 -17.62 10.61 -3.58
C TYR A 51 -18.28 9.97 -2.34
N VAL A 52 -18.29 10.66 -1.19
CA VAL A 52 -18.89 10.14 0.03
C VAL A 52 -20.01 11.04 0.53
N LEU A 53 -19.74 12.28 0.91
CA LEU A 53 -20.73 13.14 1.56
C LEU A 53 -21.88 13.50 0.63
N THR A 54 -21.61 13.97 -0.60
CA THR A 54 -22.67 14.31 -1.54
C THR A 54 -23.58 13.12 -1.87
N PRO A 55 -23.08 11.98 -2.39
CA PRO A 55 -23.95 10.88 -2.82
C PRO A 55 -24.51 10.05 -1.65
N LYS A 56 -23.85 9.99 -0.49
CA LYS A 56 -24.29 9.15 0.63
C LYS A 56 -25.07 9.90 1.70
N LEU A 57 -24.95 11.23 1.78
CA LEU A 57 -25.62 12.04 2.79
C LEU A 57 -26.53 13.11 2.17
N ILE A 58 -26.04 13.91 1.22
CA ILE A 58 -26.78 15.06 0.69
C ILE A 58 -27.90 14.64 -0.27
N GLU A 59 -27.59 13.83 -1.27
CA GLU A 59 -28.57 13.40 -2.28
C GLU A 59 -29.73 12.59 -1.66
N PRO A 60 -29.50 11.62 -0.75
CA PRO A 60 -30.60 10.86 -0.14
C PRO A 60 -31.50 11.68 0.78
N LEU A 61 -31.08 12.87 1.24
CA LEU A 61 -31.96 13.79 1.99
C LEU A 61 -33.06 14.39 1.12
N THR A 62 -32.84 14.43 -0.21
CA THR A 62 -33.79 15.02 -1.16
C THR A 62 -34.82 14.03 -1.70
N ASP A 63 -34.57 12.72 -1.55
CA ASP A 63 -35.45 11.65 -2.05
C ASP A 63 -36.09 10.86 -0.88
N PRO A 64 -37.42 10.97 -0.67
CA PRO A 64 -38.11 10.31 0.45
C PRO A 64 -37.95 8.79 0.49
N SER A 65 -37.71 8.15 -0.65
CA SER A 65 -37.54 6.69 -0.76
C SER A 65 -36.25 6.19 -0.10
N GLN A 66 -35.22 7.03 -0.05
CA GLN A 66 -33.88 6.68 0.46
C GLN A 66 -33.67 7.12 1.91
N LEU A 67 -34.55 7.97 2.44
CA LEU A 67 -34.47 8.48 3.82
C LEU A 67 -34.43 7.35 4.85
N LEU A 68 -35.18 6.26 4.64
CA LEU A 68 -35.22 5.14 5.59
C LEU A 68 -33.84 4.47 5.75
N LEU A 69 -33.08 4.34 4.66
CA LEU A 69 -31.74 3.77 4.67
C LEU A 69 -30.70 4.75 5.22
N LEU A 70 -30.95 6.06 5.13
CA LEU A 70 -30.07 7.12 5.61
C LEU A 70 -30.11 7.29 7.14
N ILE A 71 -31.20 6.90 7.81
CA ILE A 71 -31.36 7.06 9.26
C ILE A 71 -30.21 6.39 10.03
N VAL A 72 -29.82 5.18 9.65
CA VAL A 72 -28.78 4.44 10.38
C VAL A 72 -27.40 5.14 10.26
N PRO A 73 -26.88 5.46 9.06
CA PRO A 73 -25.65 6.24 8.92
C PRO A 73 -25.70 7.60 9.61
N LEU A 74 -26.83 8.29 9.59
CA LEU A 74 -26.98 9.62 10.17
C LEU A 74 -26.94 9.58 11.70
N ILE A 75 -27.63 8.62 12.33
CA ILE A 75 -27.54 8.38 13.78
C ILE A 75 -26.10 8.04 14.17
N LEU A 76 -25.44 7.14 13.42
CA LEU A 76 -24.04 6.79 13.68
C LEU A 76 -23.10 8.00 13.53
N SER A 77 -23.35 8.87 12.56
CA SER A 77 -22.56 10.09 12.36
C SER A 77 -22.74 11.09 13.50
N ILE A 78 -23.97 11.30 13.96
CA ILE A 78 -24.27 12.19 15.09
C ILE A 78 -23.67 11.65 16.39
N THR A 79 -23.81 10.35 16.64
CA THR A 79 -23.22 9.72 17.84
C THR A 79 -21.69 9.80 17.83
N LEU A 80 -21.06 9.81 16.66
CA LEU A 80 -19.62 10.02 16.55
C LEU A 80 -19.19 11.44 16.96
N LEU A 81 -20.00 12.48 16.69
CA LEU A 81 -19.72 13.85 17.15
C LEU A 81 -19.65 13.95 18.68
N ALA A 82 -20.33 13.06 19.41
CA ALA A 82 -20.27 13.01 20.87
C ALA A 82 -18.85 12.76 21.41
N LYS A 83 -17.93 12.22 20.60
CA LYS A 83 -16.51 12.07 20.97
C LYS A 83 -15.73 13.38 21.10
N LEU A 84 -16.23 14.50 20.57
CA LEU A 84 -15.58 15.81 20.79
C LEU A 84 -15.63 16.24 22.26
N SER A 85 -16.58 15.72 23.05
CA SER A 85 -16.70 16.03 24.47
C SER A 85 -16.35 14.80 25.33
N PRO A 86 -15.44 14.91 26.31
CA PRO A 86 -15.11 13.81 27.22
C PRO A 86 -16.35 13.23 27.94
N ARG A 87 -17.35 14.06 28.24
CA ARG A 87 -18.55 13.69 29.01
C ARG A 87 -19.55 12.83 28.23
N LEU A 88 -19.63 12.98 26.90
CA LEU A 88 -20.58 12.24 26.05
C LEU A 88 -19.89 11.15 25.21
N SER A 89 -18.59 10.97 25.39
CA SER A 89 -17.74 10.05 24.63
C SER A 89 -18.24 8.60 24.60
N TRP A 90 -18.92 8.13 25.65
CA TRP A 90 -19.47 6.78 25.73
C TRP A 90 -20.51 6.49 24.63
N VAL A 91 -21.32 7.47 24.23
CA VAL A 91 -22.33 7.32 23.17
C VAL A 91 -21.66 7.08 21.81
N GLY A 92 -20.51 7.71 21.57
CA GLY A 92 -19.73 7.53 20.36
C GLY A 92 -19.00 6.18 20.25
N ASN A 93 -18.94 5.39 21.33
CA ASN A 93 -18.30 4.08 21.28
C ASN A 93 -19.03 3.09 20.38
N PHE A 94 -20.36 3.20 20.26
CA PHE A 94 -21.13 2.35 19.35
C PHE A 94 -20.76 2.58 17.89
N ALA A 95 -20.72 3.84 17.45
CA ALA A 95 -20.28 4.20 16.10
C ALA A 95 -18.83 3.76 15.85
N MET A 96 -17.95 3.92 16.83
CA MET A 96 -16.56 3.45 16.71
C MET A 96 -16.45 1.93 16.62
N ALA A 97 -17.26 1.16 17.36
CA ALA A 97 -17.28 -0.28 17.25
C ALA A 97 -17.69 -0.74 15.85
N VAL A 98 -18.70 -0.08 15.25
CA VAL A 98 -19.11 -0.33 13.87
C VAL A 98 -18.00 0.05 12.90
N LEU A 99 -17.36 1.22 13.04
CA LEU A 99 -16.26 1.64 12.16
C LEU A 99 -15.06 0.68 12.23
N VAL A 100 -14.68 0.25 13.43
CA VAL A 100 -13.59 -0.73 13.61
C VAL A 100 -13.97 -2.08 13.06
N GLY A 101 -15.20 -2.55 13.29
CA GLY A 101 -15.70 -3.81 12.76
C GLY A 101 -15.72 -3.84 11.23
N VAL A 102 -16.27 -2.79 10.61
CA VAL A 102 -16.26 -2.62 9.15
C VAL A 102 -14.84 -2.49 8.63
N GLY A 103 -13.97 -1.70 9.27
CA GLY A 103 -12.57 -1.54 8.89
C GLY A 103 -11.77 -2.85 8.97
N ALA A 104 -12.00 -3.65 10.02
CA ALA A 104 -11.39 -4.97 10.15
C ALA A 104 -11.93 -5.93 9.07
N ALA A 105 -13.24 -5.93 8.82
CA ALA A 105 -13.84 -6.76 7.79
C ALA A 105 -13.35 -6.39 6.38
N THR A 106 -13.23 -5.10 6.07
CA THR A 106 -12.70 -4.64 4.77
C THR A 106 -11.21 -4.92 4.64
N ALA A 107 -10.42 -4.80 5.71
CA ALA A 107 -9.00 -5.16 5.70
C ALA A 107 -8.81 -6.67 5.48
N ILE A 108 -9.54 -7.52 6.21
CA ILE A 108 -9.47 -8.98 6.06
C ILE A 108 -9.98 -9.41 4.69
N GLY A 109 -11.16 -8.92 4.29
CA GLY A 109 -11.75 -9.22 2.99
C GLY A 109 -10.89 -8.73 1.82
N GLY A 110 -10.35 -7.52 1.94
CA GLY A 110 -9.42 -6.93 0.96
C GLY A 110 -8.10 -7.70 0.89
N ALA A 111 -7.55 -8.16 2.01
CA ALA A 111 -6.39 -9.04 2.00
C ALA A 111 -6.70 -10.39 1.36
N LEU A 112 -7.84 -11.00 1.68
CA LEU A 112 -8.22 -12.31 1.15
C LEU A 112 -8.46 -12.27 -0.36
N ILE A 113 -9.33 -11.36 -0.82
CA ILE A 113 -9.73 -11.25 -2.23
C ILE A 113 -8.68 -10.53 -3.05
N GLY A 114 -8.01 -9.51 -2.50
CA GLY A 114 -7.03 -8.71 -3.21
C GLY A 114 -5.65 -9.35 -3.25
N THR A 115 -5.32 -10.27 -2.33
CA THR A 115 -3.98 -10.89 -2.27
C THR A 115 -4.03 -12.41 -2.22
N LEU A 116 -4.56 -13.01 -1.15
CA LEU A 116 -4.39 -14.44 -0.90
C LEU A 116 -5.02 -15.34 -1.98
N ILE A 117 -6.26 -15.04 -2.40
CA ILE A 117 -6.95 -15.82 -3.43
C ILE A 117 -6.23 -15.68 -4.79
N PRO A 118 -5.99 -14.47 -5.33
CA PRO A 118 -5.24 -14.33 -6.58
C PRO A 118 -3.84 -14.94 -6.52
N GLN A 119 -3.14 -14.84 -5.38
CA GLN A 119 -1.81 -15.46 -5.21
C GLN A 119 -1.89 -16.99 -5.22
N ALA A 120 -2.91 -17.57 -4.60
CA ALA A 120 -3.14 -19.02 -4.64
C ALA A 120 -3.48 -19.48 -6.06
N GLU A 121 -4.37 -18.77 -6.76
CA GLU A 121 -4.71 -19.06 -8.16
C GLU A 121 -3.50 -18.92 -9.10
N ALA A 122 -2.70 -17.86 -8.93
CA ALA A 122 -1.46 -17.68 -9.69
C ALA A 122 -0.48 -18.83 -9.45
N SER A 123 -0.35 -19.29 -8.19
CA SER A 123 0.49 -20.44 -7.84
C SER A 123 -0.02 -21.76 -8.46
N MET A 124 -1.34 -21.95 -8.52
CA MET A 124 -1.94 -23.11 -9.20
C MET A 124 -1.75 -23.04 -10.73
N ASN A 125 -1.96 -21.87 -11.32
CA ASN A 125 -1.83 -21.65 -12.75
C ASN A 125 -0.38 -21.69 -13.25
N ALA A 126 0.60 -21.47 -12.37
CA ALA A 126 2.02 -21.63 -12.71
C ALA A 126 2.31 -23.02 -13.30
N PHE A 127 1.70 -24.06 -12.72
CA PHE A 127 1.85 -25.45 -13.15
C PHE A 127 1.00 -25.84 -14.38
N ASN A 128 0.25 -24.92 -14.98
CA ASN A 128 -0.52 -25.22 -16.19
C ASN A 128 0.42 -25.30 -17.41
N LEU A 129 0.95 -26.50 -17.68
CA LEU A 129 1.84 -26.78 -18.81
C LEU A 129 1.12 -26.73 -20.18
N GLY A 130 -0.20 -26.67 -20.22
CA GLY A 130 -0.99 -26.62 -21.46
C GLY A 130 -0.80 -25.32 -22.27
N ALA A 131 -0.25 -24.28 -21.66
CA ALA A 131 0.08 -23.01 -22.33
C ALA A 131 1.50 -22.97 -22.92
N ALA A 132 2.28 -24.06 -22.83
CA ALA A 132 3.64 -24.09 -23.35
C ALA A 132 3.66 -24.17 -24.87
N SER A 133 4.41 -23.29 -25.54
CA SER A 133 4.45 -23.23 -27.00
C SER A 133 5.39 -24.28 -27.62
N ASN A 134 6.41 -24.71 -26.86
CA ASN A 134 7.43 -25.67 -27.27
C ASN A 134 7.93 -26.49 -26.06
N ASN A 135 8.59 -27.63 -26.30
CA ASN A 135 9.12 -28.50 -25.23
C ASN A 135 10.13 -27.79 -24.32
N VAL A 136 10.93 -26.87 -24.87
CA VAL A 136 11.90 -26.09 -24.10
C VAL A 136 11.21 -25.12 -23.13
N ASP A 137 10.15 -24.47 -23.60
CA ASP A 137 9.33 -23.56 -22.79
C ASP A 137 8.60 -24.31 -21.66
N ALA A 138 8.11 -25.53 -21.93
CA ALA A 138 7.52 -26.39 -20.91
C ALA A 138 8.50 -26.71 -19.76
N ILE A 139 9.78 -26.97 -20.08
CA ILE A 139 10.82 -27.24 -19.07
C ILE A 139 11.10 -25.98 -18.24
N TYR A 140 11.25 -24.82 -18.87
CA TYR A 140 11.47 -23.56 -18.15
C TYR A 140 10.32 -23.25 -17.18
N ARG A 141 9.07 -23.38 -17.63
CA ARG A 141 7.89 -23.16 -16.80
C ARG A 141 7.78 -24.18 -15.66
N MET A 142 8.16 -25.44 -15.89
CA MET A 142 8.20 -26.47 -14.84
C MET A 142 9.25 -26.14 -13.77
N ILE A 143 10.44 -25.68 -14.16
CA ILE A 143 11.49 -25.27 -13.22
C ILE A 143 11.02 -24.04 -12.43
N GLU A 144 10.52 -23.01 -13.11
CA GLU A 144 10.02 -21.78 -12.46
C GLU A 144 8.92 -22.09 -11.44
N SER A 145 7.93 -22.90 -11.83
CA SER A 145 6.82 -23.30 -10.96
C SER A 145 7.31 -24.12 -9.77
N SER A 146 8.28 -25.00 -9.98
CA SER A 146 8.88 -25.80 -8.91
C SER A 146 9.65 -24.94 -7.91
N VAL A 147 10.41 -23.96 -8.39
CA VAL A 147 11.13 -22.99 -7.55
C VAL A 147 10.14 -22.13 -6.77
N MET A 148 9.05 -21.68 -7.40
CA MET A 148 7.99 -20.92 -6.76
C MET A 148 7.30 -21.73 -5.65
N LEU A 149 6.92 -22.98 -5.93
CA LEU A 149 6.29 -23.87 -4.95
C LEU A 149 7.24 -24.20 -3.80
N ALA A 150 8.51 -24.50 -4.09
CA ALA A 150 9.51 -24.73 -3.06
C ALA A 150 9.69 -23.46 -2.20
N GLY A 151 9.84 -22.29 -2.81
CA GLY A 151 9.99 -21.02 -2.11
C GLY A 151 8.80 -20.70 -1.20
N THR A 152 7.57 -20.87 -1.69
CA THR A 152 6.35 -20.65 -0.90
C THR A 152 6.24 -21.62 0.28
N VAL A 153 6.44 -22.92 0.05
CA VAL A 153 6.39 -23.94 1.12
C VAL A 153 7.47 -23.68 2.18
N LEU A 154 8.72 -23.44 1.76
CA LEU A 154 9.82 -23.17 2.70
C LEU A 154 9.59 -21.90 3.52
N THR A 155 9.04 -20.86 2.89
CA THR A 155 8.66 -19.60 3.56
C THR A 155 7.53 -19.83 4.58
N LEU A 156 6.50 -20.60 4.23
CA LEU A 156 5.42 -20.95 5.15
C LEU A 156 5.93 -21.77 6.34
N VAL A 157 6.83 -22.74 6.10
CA VAL A 157 7.46 -23.53 7.16
C VAL A 157 8.30 -22.66 8.09
N TYR A 158 8.97 -21.62 7.56
CA TYR A 158 9.69 -20.65 8.39
C TYR A 158 8.77 -19.89 9.35
N PHE A 159 7.61 -19.43 8.87
CA PHE A 159 6.63 -18.71 9.69
C PHE A 159 5.67 -19.62 10.47
N GLN A 160 5.83 -20.94 10.38
CA GLN A 160 4.98 -21.87 11.12
C GLN A 160 5.30 -21.80 12.62
N PHE A 161 4.43 -21.11 13.38
CA PHE A 161 4.48 -21.00 14.84
C PHE A 161 4.04 -22.28 15.56
N GLY A 162 4.25 -23.46 14.96
CA GLY A 162 3.85 -24.78 15.48
C GLY A 162 4.75 -25.34 16.59
N ALA A 163 5.41 -24.47 17.34
CA ALA A 163 6.24 -24.83 18.49
C ALA A 163 5.36 -25.36 19.64
N LYS A 164 5.21 -26.69 19.73
CA LYS A 164 4.62 -27.32 20.92
C LYS A 164 5.40 -26.91 22.16
N HIS A 165 4.71 -26.28 23.10
CA HIS A 165 5.26 -26.00 24.43
C HIS A 165 5.26 -27.33 25.20
N THR A 166 6.41 -28.01 25.23
CA THR A 166 6.63 -29.11 26.18
C THR A 166 6.88 -28.52 27.57
N THR A 167 6.35 -29.17 28.60
CA THR A 167 6.32 -28.83 30.03
C THR A 167 7.68 -28.62 30.74
N GLY A 168 8.77 -28.40 29.98
CA GLY A 168 10.13 -28.18 30.49
C GLY A 168 10.87 -26.97 29.88
N GLY A 169 10.16 -26.03 29.24
CA GLY A 169 10.74 -24.74 28.83
C GLY A 169 11.66 -24.75 27.59
N SER A 170 12.07 -25.92 27.08
CA SER A 170 12.77 -26.02 25.79
C SER A 170 11.79 -26.36 24.67
N THR A 171 11.54 -25.40 23.79
CA THR A 171 10.81 -25.60 22.54
C THR A 171 11.61 -26.54 21.63
N ARG A 172 11.25 -27.82 21.55
CA ARG A 172 11.81 -28.73 20.54
C ARG A 172 10.95 -28.72 19.29
N ARG A 173 11.51 -28.22 18.19
CA ARG A 173 10.98 -28.42 16.85
C ARG A 173 11.63 -29.67 16.23
N ASN A 174 10.92 -30.40 15.38
CA ASN A 174 11.53 -31.53 14.66
C ASN A 174 12.70 -31.04 13.80
N ALA A 175 13.82 -31.76 13.78
CA ALA A 175 15.04 -31.38 13.05
C ALA A 175 14.79 -31.10 11.55
N VAL A 176 13.86 -31.84 10.93
CA VAL A 176 13.44 -31.63 9.53
C VAL A 176 12.78 -30.27 9.32
N ILE A 177 11.91 -29.85 10.25
CA ILE A 177 11.24 -28.54 10.19
C ILE A 177 12.25 -27.42 10.50
N GLU A 178 13.23 -27.68 11.36
CA GLU A 178 14.35 -26.77 11.60
C GLU A 178 15.16 -26.48 10.35
N PHE A 179 15.57 -27.52 9.63
CA PHE A 179 16.29 -27.40 8.36
C PHE A 179 15.46 -26.70 7.27
N LEU A 180 14.20 -27.11 7.06
CA LEU A 180 13.32 -26.51 6.06
C LEU A 180 13.08 -25.02 6.30
N ALA A 181 12.89 -24.60 7.55
CA ALA A 181 12.75 -23.19 7.86
C ALA A 181 14.06 -22.41 7.70
N TRP A 182 15.22 -23.02 7.98
CA TRP A 182 16.50 -22.35 7.71
C TRP A 182 16.63 -22.03 6.22
N LEU A 183 16.23 -22.96 5.36
CA LEU A 183 16.19 -22.74 3.92
C LEU A 183 15.13 -21.67 3.54
N GLY A 184 13.96 -21.68 4.18
CA GLY A 184 12.95 -20.63 4.05
C GLY A 184 13.47 -19.24 4.46
N ARG A 185 14.27 -19.14 5.52
CA ARG A 185 14.91 -17.90 5.95
C ARG A 185 15.84 -17.33 4.88
N ILE A 186 16.61 -18.18 4.21
CA ILE A 186 17.47 -17.77 3.09
C ILE A 186 16.60 -17.23 1.95
N PHE A 187 15.53 -17.92 1.61
CA PHE A 187 14.60 -17.47 0.56
C PHE A 187 13.98 -16.10 0.88
N ILE A 188 13.55 -15.89 2.13
CA ILE A 188 13.04 -14.58 2.61
C ILE A 188 14.12 -13.50 2.51
N ALA A 189 15.36 -13.80 2.92
CA ALA A 189 16.47 -12.84 2.85
C ALA A 189 16.76 -12.42 1.39
N ILE A 190 16.75 -13.37 0.46
CA ILE A 190 16.94 -13.11 -0.97
C ILE A 190 15.79 -12.26 -1.51
N THR A 191 14.54 -12.63 -1.25
CA THR A 191 13.37 -11.89 -1.75
C THR A 191 13.31 -10.47 -1.22
N LEU A 192 13.53 -10.26 0.08
CA LEU A 192 13.64 -8.93 0.67
C LEU A 192 14.80 -8.12 0.08
N GLY A 193 15.94 -8.76 -0.19
CA GLY A 193 17.09 -8.13 -0.84
C GLY A 193 16.75 -7.64 -2.26
N VAL A 194 16.06 -8.47 -3.05
CA VAL A 194 15.60 -8.10 -4.40
C VAL A 194 14.58 -6.96 -4.34
N LEU A 195 13.61 -7.01 -3.43
CA LEU A 195 12.63 -5.95 -3.25
C LEU A 195 13.29 -4.63 -2.85
N PHE A 196 14.24 -4.67 -1.91
CA PHE A 196 15.01 -3.49 -1.51
C PHE A 196 15.81 -2.91 -2.67
N ALA A 197 16.53 -3.75 -3.42
CA ALA A 197 17.28 -3.32 -4.60
C ALA A 197 16.36 -2.70 -5.65
N GLY A 198 15.19 -3.29 -5.90
CA GLY A 198 14.19 -2.76 -6.84
C GLY A 198 13.66 -1.39 -6.41
N VAL A 199 13.29 -1.23 -5.14
CA VAL A 199 12.83 0.07 -4.60
C VAL A 199 13.95 1.11 -4.66
N TYR A 200 15.18 0.74 -4.33
CA TYR A 200 16.34 1.61 -4.41
C TYR A 200 16.63 2.05 -5.85
N MET A 201 16.61 1.11 -6.81
CA MET A 201 16.78 1.41 -8.23
C MET A 201 15.68 2.33 -8.75
N ALA A 202 14.43 2.09 -8.37
CA ALA A 202 13.30 2.94 -8.74
C ALA A 202 13.47 4.37 -8.20
N ALA A 203 13.88 4.50 -6.93
CA ALA A 203 14.13 5.79 -6.30
C ALA A 203 15.30 6.54 -6.98
N LEU A 204 16.42 5.86 -7.26
CA LEU A 204 17.54 6.44 -8.00
C LEU A 204 17.15 6.86 -9.41
N THR A 205 16.39 6.01 -10.12
CA THR A 205 15.91 6.33 -11.47
C THR A 205 15.03 7.57 -11.47
N ALA A 206 14.09 7.66 -10.52
CA ALA A 206 13.24 8.84 -10.36
C ALA A 206 14.08 10.09 -10.02
N MET A 207 15.11 9.97 -9.16
CA MET A 207 16.01 11.08 -8.85
C MET A 207 16.78 11.56 -10.10
N ILE A 208 17.34 10.61 -10.87
CA ILE A 208 18.06 10.90 -12.12
C ILE A 208 17.13 11.58 -13.13
N GLU A 209 15.90 11.10 -13.28
CA GLU A 209 14.91 11.69 -14.18
C GLU A 209 14.59 13.14 -13.79
N ARG A 210 14.42 13.43 -12.49
CA ARG A 210 14.18 14.78 -12.00
C ARG A 210 15.38 15.70 -12.21
N LEU A 211 16.60 15.22 -11.96
CA LEU A 211 17.82 15.99 -12.20
C LEU A 211 18.01 16.27 -13.71
N SER A 212 17.80 15.26 -14.55
CA SER A 212 17.85 15.39 -16.01
C SER A 212 16.84 16.41 -16.52
N SER A 213 15.61 16.37 -16.01
CA SER A 213 14.56 17.35 -16.34
C SER A 213 14.99 18.79 -16.01
N VAL A 214 15.59 19.02 -14.83
CA VAL A 214 16.12 20.35 -14.44
C VAL A 214 17.24 20.79 -15.38
N VAL A 215 18.19 19.91 -15.67
CA VAL A 215 19.32 20.22 -16.58
C VAL A 215 18.83 20.54 -17.99
N ASN A 216 17.93 19.74 -18.54
CA ASN A 216 17.39 19.95 -19.89
C ASN A 216 16.57 21.24 -19.97
N PHE A 217 15.82 21.58 -18.92
CA PHE A 217 15.12 22.85 -18.85
C PHE A 217 16.09 24.03 -18.83
N LEU A 218 17.17 23.97 -18.05
CA LEU A 218 18.19 25.01 -18.01
C LEU A 218 18.92 25.17 -19.36
N LYS A 219 19.22 24.07 -20.05
CA LYS A 219 19.81 24.11 -21.41
C LYS A 219 18.88 24.80 -22.40
N SER A 220 17.60 24.40 -22.41
CA SER A 220 16.57 25.03 -23.23
C SER A 220 16.45 26.54 -22.98
N LEU A 221 16.52 26.96 -21.71
CA LEU A 221 16.48 28.39 -21.33
C LEU A 221 17.73 29.16 -21.78
N LEU A 222 18.90 28.51 -21.74
CA LEU A 222 20.18 29.08 -22.15
C LEU A 222 20.44 29.01 -23.67
N GLY A 223 19.55 28.36 -24.44
CA GLY A 223 19.70 28.19 -25.88
C GLY A 223 20.82 27.22 -26.30
N LEU A 224 21.18 26.27 -25.42
CA LEU A 224 22.22 25.25 -25.60
C LEU A 224 21.65 23.86 -25.92
#